data_AF-A0A3C1XCS2-F1
#
_entry.id   AF-A0A3C1XCS2-F1
#
_cell.length_a   1.000
_cell.length_b   1.000
_cell.length_c   1.000
_cell.angle_alpha   90.00
_cell.angle_beta   90.00
_cell.angle_gamma   90.00
#
_symmetry.space_group_name_H-M   'P 1'
#
loop_
_entity.id
_entity.type
_entity.pdbx_description
1 polymer ?
#
loop_
_entity_poly.entity_id
_entity_poly.type
_entity_poly.pdbx_seq_one_letter_code
_entity_poly.pdbx_strand_id
1 'polypeptide(L)'
;LLTPYRVTMDMMKLTGTPDEELIFMHCLPAFHDTETEYGKEIKEEYGLTEMEVTDEVFRSKYARQFEEAENRMHSIKAIMAATLGNLFIPDVPSIK
;
A
#
# COMPACT_ATOMS: atom_id res chain seq x y z
N LEU A 1 6.47 15.69 -12.86
CA LEU A 1 6.40 16.43 -11.58
C LEU A 1 6.59 15.51 -10.37
N LEU A 2 5.93 14.33 -10.32
CA LEU A 2 5.97 13.45 -9.14
C LEU A 2 7.14 12.45 -9.10
N THR A 3 7.87 12.27 -10.21
CA THR A 3 9.00 11.34 -10.32
C THR A 3 10.03 11.42 -9.18
N PRO A 4 10.39 12.62 -8.64
CA PRO A 4 11.32 12.72 -7.50
C PRO A 4 10.83 12.09 -6.19
N TYR A 5 9.54 11.74 -6.10
CA TYR A 5 8.91 11.17 -4.90
C TYR A 5 8.56 9.69 -5.06
N ARG A 6 9.05 9.02 -6.12
CA ARG A 6 8.88 7.58 -6.27
C ARG A 6 9.47 6.87 -5.07
N VAL A 7 8.71 5.92 -4.53
CA VAL A 7 9.19 5.06 -3.45
C VAL A 7 10.15 4.02 -4.03
N THR A 8 11.44 4.31 -3.88
CA THR A 8 12.56 3.43 -4.22
C THR A 8 13.18 2.85 -2.95
N MET A 9 14.05 1.84 -3.06
CA MET A 9 14.81 1.37 -1.90
C MET A 9 15.67 2.46 -1.26
N ASP A 10 16.16 3.42 -2.05
CA ASP A 10 16.91 4.55 -1.49
C ASP A 10 16.00 5.49 -0.70
N MET A 11 14.77 5.73 -1.16
CA MET A 11 13.77 6.47 -0.37
C MET A 11 13.41 5.73 0.94
N MET A 12 13.29 4.40 0.89
CA MET A 12 13.05 3.59 2.09
C MET A 12 14.22 3.72 3.09
N LYS A 13 15.47 3.69 2.64
CA LYS A 13 16.67 3.87 3.49
C LYS A 13 16.74 5.26 4.13
N LEU A 14 16.25 6.30 3.45
CA LEU A 14 16.27 7.68 3.97
C LEU A 14 15.42 7.86 5.25
N THR A 15 14.50 6.94 5.54
CA THR A 15 13.71 6.97 6.78
C THR A 15 14.57 6.83 8.04
N GLY A 16 15.69 6.10 7.95
CA GLY A 16 16.51 5.75 9.12
C GLY A 16 15.84 4.77 10.09
N THR A 17 14.68 4.22 9.73
CA THR A 17 13.93 3.26 10.55
C THR A 17 14.61 1.89 10.51
N PRO A 18 14.74 1.17 11.64
CA PRO A 18 15.21 -0.22 11.65
C PRO A 18 14.36 -1.11 10.74
N ASP A 19 15.00 -2.08 10.08
CA ASP A 19 14.35 -2.93 9.07
C ASP A 19 13.12 -3.68 9.61
N GLU A 20 13.12 -4.05 10.89
CA GLU A 20 12.04 -4.74 11.58
C GLU A 20 10.82 -3.86 11.89
N GLU A 21 10.97 -2.54 11.85
CA GLU A 21 9.92 -1.54 12.10
C GLU A 21 9.43 -0.86 10.81
N LEU A 22 10.13 -1.07 9.69
CA LEU A 22 9.81 -0.45 8.42
C LEU A 22 8.87 -1.32 7.58
N ILE A 23 7.78 -0.72 7.10
CA ILE A 23 6.86 -1.33 6.14
C ILE A 23 6.56 -0.36 4.99
N PHE A 24 6.22 -0.93 3.84
CA PHE A 24 5.66 -0.24 2.69
C PHE A 24 4.20 -0.67 2.51
N MET A 25 3.31 0.30 2.30
CA MET A 25 1.88 0.10 2.09
C MET A 25 1.43 0.82 0.82
N HIS A 26 0.40 0.28 0.17
CA HIS A 26 -0.19 0.84 -1.04
C HIS A 26 -1.60 0.27 -1.23
N CYS A 27 -2.59 1.13 -1.40
CA CYS A 27 -4.01 0.72 -1.43
C CYS A 27 -4.44 -0.07 -2.67
N LEU A 28 -3.59 -0.13 -3.70
CA LEU A 28 -3.77 -0.78 -5.01
C LEU A 28 -4.86 -0.14 -5.92
N PRO A 29 -4.79 -0.32 -7.25
CA PRO A 29 -3.70 -0.93 -8.03
C PRO A 29 -2.43 -0.06 -8.03
N ALA A 30 -1.26 -0.67 -8.27
CA ALA A 30 0.04 0.01 -8.30
C ALA A 30 0.72 -0.17 -9.66
N PHE A 31 1.40 0.85 -10.16
CA PHE A 31 2.22 0.85 -11.37
C PHE A 31 3.70 0.65 -11.01
N HIS A 32 4.02 -0.59 -10.64
CA HIS A 32 5.36 -1.01 -10.24
C HIS A 32 6.13 -1.76 -11.34
N ASP A 33 5.48 -2.09 -12.46
CA ASP A 33 6.08 -2.75 -13.63
C ASP A 33 5.33 -2.40 -14.93
N THR A 34 5.70 -3.06 -16.03
CA THR A 34 5.08 -2.88 -17.37
C THR A 34 4.28 -4.09 -17.84
N GLU A 35 3.76 -4.92 -16.94
CA GLU A 35 3.04 -6.14 -17.31
C GLU A 35 1.57 -5.89 -17.67
N THR A 36 1.07 -4.68 -17.41
CA THR A 36 -0.26 -4.22 -17.83
C THR A 36 -0.24 -3.56 -19.22
N GLU A 37 -1.38 -3.52 -19.90
CA GLU A 37 -1.52 -2.80 -21.18
C GLU A 37 -1.12 -1.31 -21.03
N TYR A 38 -1.67 -0.66 -20.00
CA TYR A 38 -1.34 0.73 -19.69
C TYR A 38 0.14 0.94 -19.34
N GLY A 39 0.76 0.02 -18.60
CA GLY A 39 2.18 0.10 -18.28
C GLY A 39 3.09 0.02 -19.51
N LYS A 40 2.69 -0.73 -20.55
CA LYS A 40 3.40 -0.80 -21.83
C LYS A 40 3.26 0.50 -22.62
N GLU A 41 2.05 1.06 -22.69
CA GLU A 41 1.79 2.35 -23.35
C GLU A 41 2.63 3.48 -22.71
N ILE A 42 2.65 3.56 -21.38
CA ILE A 42 3.42 4.57 -20.64
C ILE A 42 4.92 4.43 -20.89
N LYS A 43 5.43 3.20 -21.04
CA LYS A 43 6.82 2.97 -21.40
C LYS A 43 7.14 3.44 -22.82
N GLU A 44 6.25 3.21 -23.78
CA GLU A 44 6.43 3.64 -25.17
C GLU A 44 6.38 5.16 -25.30
N GLU A 45 5.43 5.83 -24.62
CA GLU A 45 5.22 7.27 -24.73
C GLU A 45 6.21 8.08 -23.89
N TYR A 46 6.50 7.63 -22.66
CA TYR A 46 7.27 8.40 -21.66
C TYR A 46 8.57 7.73 -21.22
N GLY A 47 8.86 6.51 -21.66
CA GLY A 47 10.05 5.77 -21.24
C GLY A 47 10.03 5.30 -19.78
N LEU A 48 8.87 5.34 -19.12
CA LEU A 48 8.73 4.97 -17.71
C LEU A 48 8.34 3.50 -17.56
N THR A 49 9.11 2.74 -16.77
CA THR A 49 8.82 1.34 -16.46
C THR A 49 8.12 1.14 -15.11
N GLU A 50 8.18 2.17 -14.25
CA GLU A 50 7.67 2.19 -12.88
C GLU A 50 7.23 3.63 -12.58
N MET A 51 6.18 3.84 -11.79
CA MET A 51 5.65 5.18 -11.52
C MET A 51 5.82 5.57 -10.05
N GLU A 52 4.88 5.25 -9.17
CA GLU A 52 4.88 5.67 -7.77
C GLU A 52 5.75 4.79 -6.86
N VAL A 53 6.00 3.54 -7.24
CA VAL A 53 6.85 2.60 -6.49
C VAL A 53 7.63 1.72 -7.47
N THR A 54 8.86 1.36 -7.12
CA THR A 54 9.67 0.40 -7.89
C THR A 54 9.23 -1.04 -7.63
N ASP A 55 9.41 -1.94 -8.59
CA ASP A 55 9.12 -3.38 -8.42
C ASP A 55 9.92 -3.98 -7.26
N GLU A 56 11.15 -3.49 -7.07
CA GLU A 56 12.04 -3.90 -5.97
C GLU A 56 11.40 -3.66 -4.60
N VAL A 57 10.85 -2.46 -4.36
CA VAL A 57 10.13 -2.14 -3.12
C VAL A 57 8.82 -2.93 -3.04
N PHE A 58 8.06 -2.98 -4.14
CA PHE A 58 6.76 -3.65 -4.19
C PHE A 58 6.85 -5.15 -3.85
N ARG A 59 7.93 -5.83 -4.25
CA ARG A 59 8.17 -7.26 -3.97
C ARG A 59 9.10 -7.53 -2.79
N SER A 60 9.46 -6.50 -2.03
CA SER A 60 10.41 -6.62 -0.91
C SER A 60 9.80 -7.23 0.36
N LYS A 61 10.65 -7.49 1.35
CA LYS A 61 10.22 -7.87 2.71
C LYS A 61 9.41 -6.80 3.44
N TYR A 62 9.48 -5.54 2.98
CA TYR A 62 8.75 -4.41 3.58
C TYR A 62 7.30 -4.36 3.10
N ALA A 63 6.97 -5.02 1.99
CA ALA A 63 5.68 -4.95 1.33
C ALA A 63 4.53 -5.54 2.15
N ARG A 64 3.50 -4.72 2.41
CA ARG A 64 2.27 -5.11 3.12
C ARG A 64 0.98 -4.84 2.34
N GLN A 65 1.06 -4.40 1.08
CA GLN A 65 -0.11 -4.02 0.28
C GLN A 65 -1.14 -5.16 0.10
N PHE A 66 -0.73 -6.44 0.09
CA PHE A 66 -1.68 -7.55 0.00
C PHE A 66 -2.38 -7.86 1.33
N GLU A 67 -1.67 -7.71 2.45
CA GLU A 67 -2.28 -7.80 3.78
C GLU A 67 -3.22 -6.60 4.01
N GLU A 68 -2.81 -5.40 3.60
CA GLU A 68 -3.66 -4.21 3.59
C GLU A 68 -4.93 -4.42 2.74
N ALA A 69 -4.78 -4.98 1.54
CA ALA A 69 -5.90 -5.28 0.65
C ALA A 69 -6.85 -6.31 1.26
N GLU A 70 -6.35 -7.37 1.89
CA GLU A 70 -7.19 -8.35 2.60
C GLU A 70 -7.93 -7.70 3.78
N ASN A 71 -7.23 -6.84 4.53
CA ASN A 71 -7.79 -6.13 5.69
C ASN A 71 -8.92 -5.16 5.31
N ARG A 72 -9.11 -4.81 4.04
CA ARG A 72 -10.34 -4.14 3.57
C ARG A 72 -11.58 -4.96 3.88
N MET A 73 -11.56 -6.27 3.66
CA MET A 73 -12.71 -7.14 3.97
C MET A 73 -12.97 -7.18 5.49
N HIS A 74 -11.92 -7.36 6.29
CA HIS A 74 -12.04 -7.50 7.74
C HIS A 74 -12.50 -6.21 8.42
N SER A 75 -11.93 -5.07 8.03
CA SER A 75 -12.32 -3.75 8.53
C SER A 75 -13.77 -3.40 8.17
N ILE A 76 -14.18 -3.62 6.91
CA ILE A 76 -15.56 -3.41 6.48
C ILE A 76 -16.53 -4.32 7.25
N LYS A 77 -16.17 -5.60 7.45
CA LYS A 77 -16.96 -6.54 8.26
C LYS A 77 -17.16 -6.04 9.68
N ALA A 78 -16.11 -5.52 10.32
CA ALA A 78 -16.19 -4.96 11.67
C ALA A 78 -17.13 -3.75 11.71
N ILE A 79 -17.04 -2.85 10.72
CA ILE A 79 -17.94 -1.71 10.58
C ILE A 79 -19.40 -2.18 10.46
N MET A 80 -19.68 -3.13 9.57
CA MET A 80 -21.03 -3.68 9.38
C MET A 80 -21.56 -4.37 10.65
N ALA A 81 -20.72 -5.16 11.32
CA ALA A 81 -21.10 -5.85 12.56
C ALA A 81 -21.42 -4.86 13.69
N ALA A 82 -20.58 -3.84 13.89
CA ALA A 82 -20.78 -2.83 14.93
C ALA A 82 -22.03 -1.97 14.68
N THR A 83 -22.35 -1.68 13.42
CA THR A 83 -23.43 -0.75 13.04
C THR A 83 -24.77 -1.42 12.74
N LEU A 84 -24.77 -2.71 12.37
CA LEU A 84 -25.96 -3.44 11.92
C LEU A 84 -26.11 -4.83 12.56
N GLY A 85 -25.22 -5.24 13.46
CA GLY A 85 -25.17 -6.61 14.00
C GLY A 85 -25.96 -6.86 15.29
N ASN A 86 -26.71 -5.88 15.82
CA ASN A 86 -27.38 -5.96 17.13
C ASN A 86 -26.44 -6.36 18.28
N LEU A 87 -25.19 -5.88 18.24
CA LEU A 87 -24.20 -6.17 19.28
C LEU A 87 -24.46 -5.31 20.52
N PHE A 88 -24.35 -5.92 21.71
CA PHE A 88 -24.33 -5.18 22.97
C PHE A 88 -22.94 -4.58 23.19
N ILE A 89 -22.80 -3.28 22.89
CA ILE A 89 -21.57 -2.49 23.07
C ILE A 89 -21.90 -1.34 24.03
N PRO A 90 -21.88 -1.56 25.36
CA PRO A 90 -22.33 -0.56 26.34
C PRO A 90 -21.35 0.60 26.53
N ASP A 91 -20.08 0.40 26.16
CA ASP A 91 -19.03 1.42 26.19
C ASP A 91 -17.98 1.06 25.12
N VAL A 92 -17.28 2.06 24.61
CA VAL A 92 -16.13 1.88 23.73
C VAL A 92 -14.86 2.33 24.47
N PRO A 93 -13.76 1.56 24.40
CA PRO A 93 -12.52 1.97 25.03
C PRO A 93 -12.12 3.37 24.53
N SER A 94 -11.84 4.29 25.46
CA SER A 94 -11.27 5.59 25.11
C SER A 94 -9.94 5.35 24.38
N ILE A 95 -9.86 5.79 23.12
CA ILE A 95 -8.60 5.80 22.37
C ILE A 95 -7.67 6.76 23.10
N LYS A 96 -6.57 6.25 23.66
CA LYS A 96 -5.51 7.07 24.27
C LYS A 96 -4.65 7.71 23.20
#